data_AF-A0A5P6VPS4-F1
#
_entry.id   AF-A0A5P6VPS4-F1
#
_cell.length_a   1.000
_cell.length_b   1.000
_cell.length_c   1.000
_cell.angle_alpha   90.00
_cell.angle_beta   90.00
_cell.angle_gamma   90.00
#
_symmetry.space_group_name_H-M   'P 1'
#
loop_
_entity.id
_entity.type
_entity.pdbx_description
1 polymer ?
#
loop_
_entity_poly.entity_id
_entity_poly.type
_entity_poly.pdbx_seq_one_letter_code
_entity_poly.pdbx_strand_id
1 'polypeptide(L)'
;MKGEYEHLNNDGRIAHSRNRKRMNAMRRRKLIILGAAAVLVLEIFVFTIFKIVGKNSDEVEVADNNLQTEKTIDPNADIKIEVVENAEDVQDSAQEDEQSSEEVTAEEAKADPQTNAVTEKGEAVNVVDIVSASNVGENASITYGIDVSRFQGTIDWAQVAASGINFAMVRVGYRDSQTGEIKADTNAKYNMQEAEKNGIKIGAYFFSTAVNATEANEEATWVANYISKYPITYPVGYNCEGFENSTSRQYNLTKDERSNVAIAFLDAIYKAGYTPIFYASKNELSNNAKWNTSEIEKNFKIWMAWYNQDTSNLASGPAYSGKCAMWQYTNQGTIPGISKKVDVDVAYFGYNGTETAKDTSARETATADVEALMKFTDTNETVTAKSKTNLRDKPSQGADSNVKVTLQNGQTATRTGTSNSGWSRVVYDGVTYYAVSSYLTTDLSAPAPTPEAAPAEPTPEPAVAPATSGFKTKFTDCSELITAKEMVNLRTKPSVTDADSSVVVTLYNGMTATRTGINNEYGWSRIDYNGQTLYCVSSYIKVVE
;
A
#
# COMPACT_ATOMS: atom_id res chain seq x y z
N MET A 1 -7.97 69.98 -28.10
CA MET A 1 -8.46 68.94 -27.17
C MET A 1 -7.34 67.92 -26.91
N LYS A 2 -6.35 68.24 -26.05
CA LYS A 2 -5.31 67.25 -25.66
C LYS A 2 -4.87 67.33 -24.19
N GLY A 3 -5.27 68.35 -23.44
CA GLY A 3 -4.95 68.50 -22.00
C GLY A 3 -5.97 67.92 -21.01
N GLU A 4 -7.25 67.77 -21.39
CA GLU A 4 -8.29 67.31 -20.44
C GLU A 4 -8.37 65.78 -20.30
N TYR A 5 -7.86 65.01 -21.26
CA TYR A 5 -7.90 63.54 -21.20
C TYR A 5 -6.80 62.93 -20.31
N GLU A 6 -5.70 63.63 -20.04
CA GLU A 6 -4.63 63.12 -19.16
C GLU A 6 -4.98 63.25 -17.68
N HIS A 7 -5.72 64.28 -17.28
CA HIS A 7 -6.08 64.52 -15.88
C HIS A 7 -7.03 63.43 -15.34
N LEU A 8 -8.09 63.11 -16.09
CA LEU A 8 -9.07 62.07 -15.73
C LEU A 8 -8.44 60.66 -15.62
N ASN A 9 -7.43 60.37 -16.42
CA ASN A 9 -6.76 59.06 -16.43
C ASN A 9 -5.78 58.90 -15.25
N ASN A 10 -5.28 60.00 -14.69
CA ASN A 10 -4.37 59.98 -13.54
C ASN A 10 -5.14 59.79 -12.21
N ASP A 11 -6.27 60.48 -12.03
CA ASP A 11 -7.09 60.35 -10.83
C ASP A 11 -7.68 58.93 -10.65
N GLY A 12 -8.11 58.29 -11.75
CA GLY A 12 -8.56 56.90 -11.74
C GLY A 12 -7.47 55.91 -11.28
N ARG A 13 -6.22 56.13 -11.70
CA ARG A 13 -5.06 55.32 -11.27
C ARG A 13 -4.73 55.53 -9.78
N ILE A 14 -4.81 56.76 -9.29
CA ILE A 14 -4.58 57.09 -7.87
C ILE A 14 -5.67 56.46 -6.99
N ALA A 15 -6.94 56.50 -7.41
CA ALA A 15 -8.06 55.87 -6.71
C ALA A 15 -7.90 54.33 -6.62
N HIS A 16 -7.56 53.65 -7.72
CA HIS A 16 -7.32 52.21 -7.72
C HIS A 16 -6.13 51.81 -6.83
N SER A 17 -5.04 52.59 -6.84
CA SER A 17 -3.88 52.38 -5.97
C SER A 17 -4.24 52.46 -4.47
N ARG A 18 -5.02 53.47 -4.08
CA ARG A 18 -5.50 53.65 -2.70
C ARG A 18 -6.43 52.51 -2.26
N ASN A 19 -7.32 52.04 -3.12
CA ASN A 19 -8.19 50.89 -2.81
C ASN A 19 -7.42 49.56 -2.69
N ARG A 20 -6.43 49.28 -3.56
CA ARG A 20 -5.55 48.11 -3.39
C ARG A 20 -4.78 48.15 -2.06
N LYS A 21 -4.22 49.30 -1.68
CA LYS A 21 -3.53 49.46 -0.38
C LYS A 21 -4.47 49.22 0.82
N ARG A 22 -5.71 49.74 0.79
CA ARG A 22 -6.73 49.47 1.83
C ARG A 22 -7.13 47.99 1.91
N MET A 23 -7.37 47.33 0.78
CA MET A 23 -7.69 45.89 0.76
C MET A 23 -6.55 45.03 1.31
N ASN A 24 -5.30 45.32 0.94
CA ASN A 24 -4.15 44.57 1.43
C ASN A 24 -3.91 44.79 2.93
N ALA A 25 -4.15 46.00 3.45
CA ALA A 25 -4.12 46.28 4.88
C ALA A 25 -5.21 45.51 5.65
N MET A 26 -6.44 45.43 5.11
CA MET A 26 -7.51 44.62 5.72
C MET A 26 -7.22 43.12 5.68
N ARG A 27 -6.67 42.59 4.58
CA ARG A 27 -6.25 41.18 4.48
C ARG A 27 -5.15 40.85 5.51
N ARG A 28 -4.13 41.70 5.66
CA ARG A 28 -3.09 41.53 6.70
C ARG A 28 -3.68 41.58 8.12
N ARG A 29 -4.59 42.51 8.41
CA ARG A 29 -5.27 42.55 9.73
C ARG A 29 -6.11 41.29 9.99
N LYS A 30 -6.83 40.76 8.99
CA LYS A 30 -7.57 39.49 9.13
C LYS A 30 -6.62 38.29 9.37
N LEU A 31 -5.50 38.19 8.66
CA LEU A 31 -4.51 37.12 8.91
C LEU A 31 -3.91 37.20 10.31
N ILE A 32 -3.58 38.40 10.80
CA ILE A 32 -3.02 38.58 12.16
C ILE A 32 -4.05 38.15 13.23
N ILE A 33 -5.32 38.50 13.07
CA ILE A 33 -6.40 38.10 14.00
C ILE A 33 -6.63 36.58 13.96
N LEU A 34 -6.62 35.96 12.78
CA LEU A 34 -6.73 34.50 12.63
C LEU A 34 -5.53 33.76 13.24
N GLY A 35 -4.31 34.27 13.04
CA GLY A 35 -3.10 33.71 13.66
C GLY A 35 -3.13 33.81 15.19
N ALA A 36 -3.53 34.96 15.74
CA ALA A 36 -3.66 35.14 17.18
C ALA A 36 -4.73 34.19 17.80
N ALA A 37 -5.86 33.99 17.11
CA ALA A 37 -6.88 33.04 17.55
C ALA A 37 -6.36 31.59 17.52
N ALA A 38 -5.58 31.20 16.51
CA ALA A 38 -4.99 29.87 16.41
C ALA A 38 -3.98 29.57 17.54
N VAL A 39 -3.13 30.55 17.88
CA VAL A 39 -2.18 30.43 19.02
C VAL A 39 -2.94 30.25 20.35
N LEU A 40 -4.01 31.03 20.55
CA LEU A 40 -4.80 30.98 21.79
C LEU A 40 -5.55 29.64 21.95
N VAL A 41 -6.03 29.05 20.85
CA VAL A 41 -6.56 27.68 20.85
C VAL A 41 -5.47 26.64 21.15
N LEU A 42 -4.26 26.82 20.62
CA LEU A 42 -3.14 25.92 20.87
C LEU A 42 -2.71 25.94 22.34
N GLU A 43 -2.62 27.11 22.98
CA GLU A 43 -2.30 27.25 24.40
C GLU A 43 -3.37 26.59 25.30
N ILE A 44 -4.66 26.76 24.98
CA ILE A 44 -5.75 26.06 25.69
C ILE A 44 -5.59 24.53 25.55
N PHE A 45 -5.24 24.04 24.36
CA PHE A 45 -5.05 22.61 24.12
C PHE A 45 -3.86 22.04 24.91
N VAL A 46 -2.71 22.74 24.92
CA VAL A 46 -1.52 22.37 25.72
C VAL A 46 -1.84 22.39 27.22
N PHE A 47 -2.57 23.40 27.71
CA PHE A 47 -2.96 23.48 29.12
C PHE A 47 -3.93 22.35 29.53
N THR A 48 -4.77 21.89 28.60
CA THR A 48 -5.67 20.75 28.81
C THR A 48 -4.90 19.43 28.86
N ILE A 49 -3.89 19.24 28.00
CA ILE A 49 -3.00 18.08 28.02
C ILE A 49 -2.21 18.02 29.34
N PHE A 50 -1.63 19.14 29.80
CA PHE A 50 -0.90 19.18 31.07
C PHE A 50 -1.76 18.78 32.28
N LYS A 51 -3.07 19.14 32.29
CA LYS A 51 -4.00 18.70 33.34
C LYS A 51 -4.40 17.22 33.25
N ILE A 52 -4.29 16.59 32.09
CA ILE A 52 -4.57 15.16 31.90
C ILE A 52 -3.34 14.34 32.30
N VAL A 53 -2.14 14.78 31.92
CA VAL A 53 -0.87 14.11 32.28
C VAL A 53 -0.57 14.22 33.77
N GLY A 54 -0.81 15.38 34.40
CA GLY A 54 -0.55 15.62 35.82
C GLY A 54 -1.48 14.92 36.82
N LYS A 55 -2.25 13.89 36.40
CA LYS A 55 -3.18 13.16 37.27
C LYS A 55 -2.81 11.68 37.50
N ASN A 56 -1.83 11.13 36.77
CA ASN A 56 -1.41 9.73 36.89
C ASN A 56 0.09 9.62 37.21
N SER A 57 0.46 9.74 38.48
CA SER A 57 1.77 9.29 38.98
C SER A 57 1.75 9.14 40.51
N ASP A 58 1.17 8.04 40.99
CA ASP A 58 1.39 7.55 42.35
C ASP A 58 2.39 6.39 42.31
N GLU A 59 3.42 6.50 43.15
CA GLU A 59 4.24 5.46 43.79
C GLU A 59 4.71 4.21 43.01
N VAL A 60 6.02 4.17 42.70
CA VAL A 60 6.88 3.00 42.99
C VAL A 60 8.25 3.49 43.49
N GLU A 61 8.56 3.27 44.77
CA GLU A 61 9.94 3.26 45.27
C GLU A 61 10.66 1.97 44.82
N VAL A 62 12.00 2.01 44.67
CA VAL A 62 12.94 1.18 45.47
C VAL A 62 14.41 1.35 45.00
N ALA A 63 15.27 1.50 46.01
CA ALA A 63 16.73 1.26 46.05
C ALA A 63 17.69 2.12 45.21
N ASP A 64 18.39 3.00 45.92
CA ASP A 64 19.76 3.42 45.62
C ASP A 64 20.70 2.23 45.32
N ASN A 65 21.68 2.47 44.44
CA ASN A 65 23.06 2.18 44.82
C ASN A 65 24.04 3.18 44.20
N ASN A 66 24.91 3.69 45.06
CA ASN A 66 25.76 4.85 44.84
C ASN A 66 27.13 4.42 44.28
N LEU A 67 27.60 5.07 43.21
CA LEU A 67 29.04 5.19 42.97
C LEU A 67 29.38 6.48 42.24
N GLN A 68 29.90 7.44 43.01
CA GLN A 68 30.49 8.68 42.52
C GLN A 68 31.73 8.40 41.66
N THR A 69 31.94 9.21 40.62
CA THR A 69 33.27 9.80 40.33
C THR A 69 33.12 11.02 39.45
N GLU A 70 33.42 12.19 39.99
CA GLU A 70 33.57 13.43 39.21
C GLU A 70 34.90 13.40 38.43
N LYS A 71 34.87 13.85 37.17
CA LYS A 71 35.91 14.74 36.65
C LYS A 71 35.52 15.46 35.36
N THR A 72 35.19 16.74 35.50
CA THR A 72 35.17 17.74 34.43
C THR A 72 36.58 18.24 34.15
N ILE A 73 37.04 18.24 32.87
CA ILE A 73 37.90 19.29 32.30
C ILE A 73 37.54 19.51 30.81
N ASP A 74 37.27 20.79 30.53
CA ASP A 74 37.26 21.61 29.30
C ASP A 74 37.91 21.09 27.99
N PRO A 75 37.33 21.38 26.79
CA PRO A 75 37.93 21.06 25.49
C PRO A 75 38.60 22.28 24.82
N ASN A 76 39.92 22.20 24.57
CA ASN A 76 40.60 22.96 23.50
C ASN A 76 42.05 22.50 23.31
N ALA A 77 42.39 22.00 22.11
CA ALA A 77 43.77 21.86 21.64
C ALA A 77 43.80 21.82 20.10
N ASP A 78 44.28 22.90 19.48
CA ASP A 78 44.54 22.98 18.04
C ASP A 78 45.67 22.02 17.63
N ILE A 79 45.50 21.28 16.53
CA ILE A 79 46.62 20.73 15.74
C ILE A 79 46.35 20.96 14.25
N LYS A 80 47.20 21.80 13.64
CA LYS A 80 47.37 21.92 12.19
C LYS A 80 48.52 21.01 11.74
N ILE A 81 48.38 20.29 10.63
CA ILE A 81 49.51 19.76 9.84
C ILE A 81 49.19 19.93 8.33
N GLU A 82 50.24 20.11 7.53
CA GLU A 82 50.24 20.69 6.18
C GLU A 82 50.01 19.73 4.99
N VAL A 83 49.84 20.37 3.84
CA VAL A 83 49.75 19.83 2.47
C VAL A 83 51.12 19.34 1.97
N VAL A 84 51.14 18.33 1.10
CA VAL A 84 52.24 18.10 0.14
C VAL A 84 51.63 17.86 -1.24
N GLU A 85 52.00 18.70 -2.21
CA GLU A 85 51.66 18.54 -3.63
C GLU A 85 52.70 17.64 -4.33
N ASN A 86 52.33 17.09 -5.49
CA ASN A 86 53.24 16.94 -6.63
C ASN A 86 52.42 16.84 -7.93
N ALA A 87 52.95 17.41 -9.00
CA ALA A 87 52.33 17.51 -10.32
C ALA A 87 53.28 17.00 -11.41
N GLU A 88 52.72 16.74 -12.60
CA GLU A 88 53.32 16.77 -13.96
C GLU A 88 52.51 15.80 -14.86
N ASP A 89 52.30 15.95 -16.17
CA ASP A 89 52.00 17.03 -17.14
C ASP A 89 51.85 16.32 -18.52
N VAL A 90 51.61 17.07 -19.62
CA VAL A 90 51.81 16.76 -21.07
C VAL A 90 50.55 16.76 -21.96
N GLN A 91 50.64 17.55 -23.05
CA GLN A 91 49.65 17.83 -24.11
C GLN A 91 49.89 17.04 -25.43
N ASP A 92 49.00 17.23 -26.43
CA ASP A 92 49.22 17.63 -27.87
C ASP A 92 48.22 16.91 -28.83
N SER A 93 47.16 17.50 -29.43
CA SER A 93 46.96 18.45 -30.57
C SER A 93 46.68 17.85 -31.99
N ALA A 94 45.80 18.55 -32.75
CA ALA A 94 45.59 18.66 -34.23
C ALA A 94 45.37 17.39 -35.13
N GLN A 95 44.78 17.42 -36.36
CA GLN A 95 43.84 18.29 -37.12
C GLN A 95 43.14 17.42 -38.23
N GLU A 96 41.86 17.61 -38.57
CA GLU A 96 41.26 18.27 -39.78
C GLU A 96 41.65 17.77 -41.20
N ASP A 97 40.65 17.33 -42.00
CA ASP A 97 40.27 17.86 -43.34
C ASP A 97 39.27 16.96 -44.14
N GLU A 98 38.21 17.61 -44.63
CA GLU A 98 37.51 17.59 -45.95
C GLU A 98 37.70 16.47 -47.01
N GLN A 99 36.85 16.27 -48.04
CA GLN A 99 35.42 16.55 -48.37
C GLN A 99 35.18 16.00 -49.81
N SER A 100 34.10 15.24 -50.09
CA SER A 100 33.45 15.25 -51.42
C SER A 100 32.09 14.53 -51.42
N SER A 101 31.17 15.03 -52.26
CA SER A 101 29.79 14.58 -52.41
C SER A 101 29.54 13.93 -53.77
N GLU A 102 28.67 12.93 -53.84
CA GLU A 102 27.83 12.68 -55.04
C GLU A 102 26.49 12.04 -54.60
N GLU A 103 25.38 12.44 -55.25
CA GLU A 103 24.00 12.19 -54.80
C GLU A 103 23.15 11.64 -55.95
N VAL A 104 22.63 10.41 -55.82
CA VAL A 104 21.42 9.80 -56.45
C VAL A 104 21.34 8.32 -56.01
N THR A 105 20.21 7.67 -55.72
CA THR A 105 18.78 8.04 -55.63
C THR A 105 18.12 7.21 -54.52
N ALA A 106 16.99 7.67 -53.97
CA ALA A 106 16.18 6.90 -53.02
C ALA A 106 15.33 5.79 -53.68
N GLU A 107 14.84 4.87 -52.85
CA GLU A 107 13.98 3.70 -53.18
C GLU A 107 14.75 2.61 -53.96
N GLU A 108 15.15 1.47 -53.38
CA GLU A 108 14.50 0.66 -52.33
C GLU A 108 15.33 0.46 -51.05
N ALA A 109 14.67 0.07 -49.95
CA ALA A 109 15.19 0.21 -48.60
C ALA A 109 15.78 -1.08 -47.97
N LYS A 110 16.94 -0.91 -47.32
CA LYS A 110 17.26 -1.46 -46.00
C LYS A 110 17.14 -2.98 -45.81
N ALA A 111 18.07 -3.70 -46.43
CA ALA A 111 18.71 -4.84 -45.76
C ALA A 111 20.05 -4.36 -45.18
N ASP A 112 20.25 -4.57 -43.87
CA ASP A 112 21.53 -4.53 -43.11
C ASP A 112 22.48 -3.30 -43.26
N PRO A 113 22.63 -2.51 -42.18
CA PRO A 113 23.89 -1.83 -41.93
C PRO A 113 24.31 -1.82 -40.45
N GLN A 114 25.06 -2.83 -39.99
CA GLN A 114 26.04 -2.62 -38.89
C GLN A 114 27.30 -3.48 -39.05
N THR A 115 27.95 -3.41 -40.21
CA THR A 115 29.37 -3.79 -40.34
C THR A 115 30.28 -2.60 -40.03
N ASN A 116 30.82 -2.60 -38.80
CA ASN A 116 31.99 -1.84 -38.30
C ASN A 116 31.78 -0.38 -37.84
N ALA A 117 31.83 -0.16 -36.51
CA ALA A 117 32.38 1.05 -35.89
C ALA A 117 32.79 0.80 -34.42
N VAL A 118 33.95 1.33 -34.02
CA VAL A 118 34.56 1.30 -32.67
C VAL A 118 35.66 2.38 -32.64
N THR A 119 35.94 3.15 -31.58
CA THR A 119 35.42 3.18 -30.19
C THR A 119 35.51 4.62 -29.66
N GLU A 120 34.65 5.05 -28.73
CA GLU A 120 34.79 6.35 -28.03
C GLU A 120 35.03 6.22 -26.52
N LYS A 121 35.80 7.14 -25.96
CA LYS A 121 36.19 7.22 -24.54
C LYS A 121 35.72 8.55 -23.96
N GLY A 122 34.66 8.52 -23.16
CA GLY A 122 34.17 9.71 -22.44
C GLY A 122 35.07 10.12 -21.28
N GLU A 123 35.05 11.40 -20.92
CA GLU A 123 35.74 11.95 -19.75
C GLU A 123 35.11 11.49 -18.43
N ALA A 124 35.90 11.59 -17.35
CA ALA A 124 35.45 11.29 -16.00
C ALA A 124 34.49 12.38 -15.48
N VAL A 125 33.35 11.96 -14.97
CA VAL A 125 32.35 12.82 -14.31
C VAL A 125 32.19 12.34 -12.87
N ASN A 126 32.08 13.26 -11.91
CA ASN A 126 31.65 12.94 -10.55
C ASN A 126 30.94 14.14 -9.93
N VAL A 127 29.61 14.19 -10.12
CA VAL A 127 28.68 15.00 -9.29
C VAL A 127 27.38 14.20 -9.15
N VAL A 128 27.39 13.23 -8.22
CA VAL A 128 26.25 12.38 -7.82
C VAL A 128 25.73 11.45 -8.93
N ASP A 129 26.41 10.33 -9.14
CA ASP A 129 26.16 9.34 -10.21
C ASP A 129 24.79 8.65 -10.22
N ILE A 130 23.88 8.98 -9.31
CA ILE A 130 22.52 8.41 -9.26
C ILE A 130 21.59 9.24 -10.15
N VAL A 131 21.04 8.62 -11.20
CA VAL A 131 20.10 9.30 -12.10
C VAL A 131 18.82 9.71 -11.37
N SER A 132 18.43 10.96 -11.53
CA SER A 132 17.21 11.53 -10.97
C SER A 132 16.57 12.46 -11.99
N ALA A 133 15.23 12.39 -12.11
CA ALA A 133 14.44 13.21 -13.02
C ALA A 133 13.42 14.09 -12.28
N SER A 134 13.66 14.34 -10.97
CA SER A 134 12.81 15.19 -10.14
C SER A 134 13.08 16.68 -10.36
N ASN A 135 11.99 17.45 -10.47
CA ASN A 135 11.98 18.90 -10.59
C ASN A 135 11.84 19.61 -9.23
N VAL A 136 11.38 18.91 -8.18
CA VAL A 136 11.07 19.53 -6.87
C VAL A 136 12.23 19.53 -5.88
N GLY A 137 13.41 19.06 -6.28
CA GLY A 137 14.64 19.09 -5.49
C GLY A 137 14.62 18.07 -4.35
N GLU A 138 15.50 17.08 -4.46
CA GLU A 138 15.74 16.11 -3.39
C GLU A 138 16.48 16.74 -2.21
N ASN A 139 16.27 16.21 -1.01
CA ASN A 139 16.96 16.63 0.21
C ASN A 139 17.25 15.42 1.12
N ALA A 140 18.13 15.61 2.10
CA ALA A 140 18.56 14.56 3.02
C ALA A 140 17.59 14.28 4.19
N SER A 141 16.31 14.66 4.08
CA SER A 141 15.33 14.32 5.13
C SER A 141 15.08 12.82 5.15
N ILE A 142 15.10 12.22 6.34
CA ILE A 142 14.64 10.84 6.51
C ILE A 142 13.12 10.85 6.53
N THR A 143 12.51 10.06 5.66
CA THR A 143 11.05 10.00 5.49
C THR A 143 10.54 8.57 5.63
N TYR A 144 9.31 8.43 6.13
CA TYR A 144 8.68 7.14 6.39
C TYR A 144 7.54 6.90 5.40
N GLY A 145 7.45 5.68 4.91
CA GLY A 145 6.49 5.30 3.88
C GLY A 145 5.93 3.90 4.07
N ILE A 146 5.07 3.54 3.14
CA ILE A 146 4.54 2.19 2.96
C ILE A 146 4.56 1.86 1.48
N ASP A 147 4.58 0.58 1.14
CA ASP A 147 4.21 0.14 -0.19
C ASP A 147 2.91 -0.67 -0.17
N VAL A 148 2.09 -0.46 -1.20
CA VAL A 148 0.71 -0.93 -1.22
C VAL A 148 0.27 -1.38 -2.60
N SER A 149 -0.64 -2.34 -2.60
CA SER A 149 -1.27 -2.89 -3.80
C SER A 149 -2.75 -3.19 -3.53
N ARG A 150 -3.45 -3.86 -4.45
CA ARG A 150 -4.79 -4.40 -4.15
C ARG A 150 -4.85 -5.33 -2.93
N PHE A 151 -3.71 -5.87 -2.48
CA PHE A 151 -3.68 -6.82 -1.36
C PHE A 151 -4.05 -6.19 0.00
N GLN A 152 -3.90 -4.88 0.14
CA GLN A 152 -4.35 -4.12 1.31
C GLN A 152 -5.86 -3.81 1.28
N GLY A 153 -6.54 -4.04 0.15
CA GLY A 153 -7.96 -3.74 -0.03
C GLY A 153 -8.26 -2.24 -0.06
N THR A 154 -9.38 -1.83 0.53
CA THR A 154 -9.75 -0.41 0.67
C THR A 154 -8.99 0.23 1.83
N ILE A 155 -8.17 1.24 1.54
CA ILE A 155 -7.35 1.99 2.51
C ILE A 155 -8.04 3.32 2.89
N ASP A 156 -8.14 3.62 4.18
CA ASP A 156 -8.49 4.97 4.65
C ASP A 156 -7.22 5.84 4.68
N TRP A 157 -6.99 6.54 3.57
CA TRP A 157 -5.83 7.40 3.38
C TRP A 157 -5.77 8.62 4.32
N ALA A 158 -6.88 9.03 4.92
CA ALA A 158 -6.89 10.11 5.90
C ALA A 158 -6.31 9.63 7.25
N GLN A 159 -6.64 8.40 7.66
CA GLN A 159 -6.00 7.77 8.82
C GLN A 159 -4.53 7.45 8.58
N VAL A 160 -4.16 7.00 7.37
CA VAL A 160 -2.75 6.78 7.00
C VAL A 160 -1.95 8.08 7.10
N ALA A 161 -2.45 9.19 6.56
CA ALA A 161 -1.79 10.50 6.66
C ALA A 161 -1.69 10.98 8.13
N ALA A 162 -2.75 10.81 8.91
CA ALA A 162 -2.75 11.15 10.34
C ALA A 162 -1.78 10.31 11.19
N SER A 163 -1.37 9.14 10.70
CA SER A 163 -0.35 8.29 11.36
C SER A 163 1.10 8.72 11.12
N GLY A 164 1.33 9.72 10.26
CA GLY A 164 2.66 10.29 10.00
C GLY A 164 3.38 9.75 8.75
N ILE A 165 2.73 8.90 7.95
CA ILE A 165 3.26 8.42 6.66
C ILE A 165 3.48 9.60 5.70
N ASN A 166 4.68 9.69 5.11
CA ASN A 166 5.09 10.78 4.23
C ASN A 166 4.95 10.42 2.75
N PHE A 167 5.13 9.15 2.40
CA PHE A 167 5.03 8.65 1.03
C PHE A 167 4.38 7.27 0.93
N ALA A 168 3.90 6.94 -0.26
CA ALA A 168 3.41 5.60 -0.58
C ALA A 168 3.95 5.13 -1.94
N MET A 169 4.60 3.97 -1.97
CA MET A 169 5.01 3.29 -3.20
C MET A 169 3.85 2.40 -3.67
N VAL A 170 3.13 2.81 -4.72
CA VAL A 170 1.93 2.10 -5.17
C VAL A 170 2.27 1.11 -6.28
N ARG A 171 1.89 -0.17 -6.14
CA ARG A 171 1.95 -1.10 -7.28
C ARG A 171 0.98 -0.64 -8.35
N VAL A 172 1.47 -0.27 -9.53
CA VAL A 172 0.62 0.19 -10.64
C VAL A 172 0.21 -0.93 -11.59
N GLY A 173 1.04 -1.97 -11.70
CA GLY A 173 0.78 -3.13 -12.53
C GLY A 173 1.75 -4.27 -12.31
N TYR A 174 1.54 -5.34 -13.05
CA TYR A 174 2.37 -6.53 -13.07
C TYR A 174 2.30 -7.20 -14.45
N ARG A 175 3.35 -7.92 -14.84
CA ARG A 175 3.26 -8.85 -15.97
C ARG A 175 2.89 -10.23 -15.44
N ASP A 176 1.81 -10.79 -15.98
CA ASP A 176 1.24 -12.07 -15.55
C ASP A 176 2.24 -13.22 -15.73
N SER A 177 2.48 -13.99 -14.68
CA SER A 177 3.48 -15.06 -14.69
C SER A 177 3.09 -16.28 -15.54
N GLN A 178 1.82 -16.40 -15.96
CA GLN A 178 1.34 -17.49 -16.82
C GLN A 178 1.14 -17.01 -18.26
N THR A 179 0.47 -15.87 -18.46
CA THR A 179 0.13 -15.38 -19.80
C THR A 179 1.16 -14.42 -20.40
N GLY A 180 2.04 -13.83 -19.59
CA GLY A 180 2.97 -12.78 -20.03
C GLY A 180 2.30 -11.43 -20.34
N GLU A 181 1.00 -11.28 -20.07
CA GLU A 181 0.24 -10.06 -20.30
C GLU A 181 0.51 -9.01 -19.22
N ILE A 182 0.65 -7.74 -19.60
CA ILE A 182 0.69 -6.62 -18.64
C ILE A 182 -0.73 -6.34 -18.11
N LYS A 183 -0.89 -6.32 -16.79
CA LYS A 183 -2.16 -6.10 -16.09
C LYS A 183 -2.00 -4.98 -15.06
N ALA A 184 -2.99 -4.10 -14.99
CA ALA A 184 -3.05 -3.07 -13.94
C ALA A 184 -3.35 -3.71 -12.58
N ASP A 185 -2.80 -3.14 -11.51
CA ASP A 185 -3.32 -3.38 -10.18
C ASP A 185 -4.64 -2.62 -10.02
N THR A 186 -5.70 -3.32 -9.59
CA THR A 186 -7.07 -2.79 -9.64
C THR A 186 -7.33 -1.65 -8.65
N ASN A 187 -6.51 -1.51 -7.60
CA ASN A 187 -6.60 -0.40 -6.66
C ASN A 187 -5.57 0.73 -6.93
N ALA A 188 -4.68 0.61 -7.92
CA ALA A 188 -3.61 1.58 -8.14
C ALA A 188 -4.10 3.03 -8.35
N LYS A 189 -5.09 3.24 -9.24
CA LYS A 189 -5.66 4.59 -9.46
C LYS A 189 -6.26 5.17 -8.18
N TYR A 190 -7.02 4.36 -7.43
CA TYR A 190 -7.64 4.78 -6.17
C TYR A 190 -6.59 5.15 -5.12
N ASN A 191 -5.60 4.29 -4.92
CA ASN A 191 -4.50 4.49 -3.99
C ASN A 191 -3.71 5.77 -4.31
N MET A 192 -3.34 6.00 -5.57
CA MET A 192 -2.66 7.23 -5.98
C MET A 192 -3.53 8.48 -5.73
N GLN A 193 -4.81 8.47 -6.13
CA GLN A 193 -5.67 9.66 -5.98
C GLN A 193 -5.96 10.02 -4.53
N GLU A 194 -6.26 9.04 -3.68
CA GLU A 194 -6.58 9.31 -2.28
C GLU A 194 -5.33 9.54 -1.42
N ALA A 195 -4.16 8.96 -1.76
CA ALA A 195 -2.88 9.35 -1.15
C ALA A 195 -2.56 10.83 -1.43
N GLU A 196 -2.61 11.26 -2.70
CA GLU A 196 -2.37 12.64 -3.13
C GLU A 196 -3.25 13.64 -2.41
N LYS A 197 -4.55 13.35 -2.36
CA LYS A 197 -5.60 14.16 -1.73
C LYS A 197 -5.40 14.33 -0.22
N ASN A 198 -4.76 13.37 0.44
CA ASN A 198 -4.39 13.44 1.85
C ASN A 198 -2.94 13.93 2.08
N GLY A 199 -2.26 14.41 1.04
CA GLY A 199 -0.93 15.02 1.12
C GLY A 199 0.24 14.04 1.17
N ILE A 200 -0.02 12.74 0.99
CA ILE A 200 1.01 11.69 0.93
C ILE A 200 1.64 11.73 -0.46
N LYS A 201 2.97 11.76 -0.53
CA LYS A 201 3.71 11.79 -1.80
C LYS A 201 3.69 10.41 -2.46
N ILE A 202 3.44 10.35 -3.77
CA ILE A 202 3.32 9.09 -4.49
C ILE A 202 4.68 8.69 -5.08
N GLY A 203 5.05 7.43 -4.91
CA GLY A 203 5.92 6.71 -5.85
C GLY A 203 5.15 5.53 -6.45
N ALA A 204 5.74 4.86 -7.43
CA ALA A 204 5.10 3.73 -8.11
C ALA A 204 6.03 2.52 -8.17
N TYR A 205 5.50 1.31 -8.33
CA TYR A 205 6.31 0.17 -8.73
C TYR A 205 5.55 -0.79 -9.65
N PHE A 206 6.32 -1.57 -10.41
CA PHE A 206 5.80 -2.61 -11.30
C PHE A 206 6.41 -3.95 -10.93
N PHE A 207 5.56 -4.98 -10.84
CA PHE A 207 6.03 -6.36 -10.61
C PHE A 207 6.33 -7.02 -11.97
N SER A 208 7.60 -7.04 -12.33
CA SER A 208 8.08 -7.57 -13.60
C SER A 208 8.15 -9.09 -13.58
N THR A 209 7.71 -9.69 -14.69
CA THR A 209 8.08 -11.06 -15.06
C THR A 209 8.67 -11.10 -16.47
N ALA A 210 9.17 -9.95 -16.96
CA ALA A 210 9.79 -9.80 -18.27
C ALA A 210 10.95 -10.79 -18.44
N VAL A 211 11.08 -11.38 -19.64
CA VAL A 211 12.16 -12.35 -19.93
C VAL A 211 13.25 -11.82 -20.86
N ASN A 212 13.11 -10.58 -21.34
CA ASN A 212 14.08 -9.92 -22.21
C ASN A 212 13.89 -8.39 -22.18
N ALA A 213 14.82 -7.66 -22.79
CA ALA A 213 14.79 -6.19 -22.83
C ALA A 213 13.56 -5.63 -23.56
N THR A 214 12.99 -6.33 -24.56
CA THR A 214 11.76 -5.88 -25.24
C THR A 214 10.58 -5.85 -24.27
N GLU A 215 10.36 -6.95 -23.53
CA GLU A 215 9.31 -7.02 -22.51
C GLU A 215 9.52 -6.00 -21.37
N ALA A 216 10.78 -5.71 -21.00
CA ALA A 216 11.09 -4.68 -20.01
C ALA A 216 10.75 -3.25 -20.51
N ASN A 217 11.00 -2.95 -21.78
CA ASN A 217 10.63 -1.68 -22.40
C ASN A 217 9.11 -1.53 -22.57
N GLU A 218 8.40 -2.61 -22.89
CA GLU A 218 6.92 -2.63 -22.88
C GLU A 218 6.36 -2.31 -21.48
N GLU A 219 6.90 -2.93 -20.44
CA GLU A 219 6.51 -2.69 -19.03
C GLU A 219 6.76 -1.23 -18.64
N ALA A 220 7.97 -0.70 -18.89
CA ALA A 220 8.33 0.68 -18.56
C ALA A 220 7.47 1.70 -19.33
N THR A 221 7.22 1.45 -20.62
CA THR A 221 6.35 2.31 -21.45
C THR A 221 4.91 2.30 -20.93
N TRP A 222 4.38 1.12 -20.57
CA TRP A 222 3.05 0.99 -20.00
C TRP A 222 2.96 1.74 -18.66
N VAL A 223 3.94 1.57 -17.78
CA VAL A 223 4.03 2.26 -16.48
C VAL A 223 4.06 3.78 -16.65
N ALA A 224 4.95 4.30 -17.49
CA ALA A 224 5.09 5.73 -17.73
C ALA A 224 3.80 6.39 -18.24
N ASN A 225 3.08 5.70 -19.14
CA ASN A 225 1.77 6.12 -19.63
C ASN A 225 0.70 6.06 -18.53
N TYR A 226 0.64 4.97 -17.76
CA TYR A 226 -0.35 4.78 -16.69
C TYR A 226 -0.25 5.82 -15.58
N ILE A 227 0.98 6.20 -15.21
CA ILE A 227 1.24 7.15 -14.11
C ILE A 227 1.30 8.63 -14.54
N SER A 228 1.23 8.90 -15.85
CA SER A 228 1.36 10.25 -16.44
C SER A 228 0.49 11.34 -15.80
N LYS A 229 -0.74 11.00 -15.36
CA LYS A 229 -1.71 11.91 -14.75
C LYS A 229 -1.60 12.05 -13.23
N TYR A 230 -0.48 11.64 -12.64
CA TYR A 230 -0.24 11.63 -11.20
C TYR A 230 1.06 12.35 -10.84
N PRO A 231 1.12 13.03 -9.68
CA PRO A 231 2.31 13.71 -9.18
C PRO A 231 3.30 12.71 -8.56
N ILE A 232 3.87 11.85 -9.39
CA ILE A 232 4.87 10.85 -9.01
C ILE A 232 6.13 11.56 -8.54
N THR A 233 6.26 11.69 -7.22
CA THR A 233 7.31 12.46 -6.54
C THR A 233 8.41 11.54 -6.00
N TYR A 234 8.04 10.35 -5.54
CA TYR A 234 9.00 9.29 -5.20
C TYR A 234 9.28 8.45 -6.45
N PRO A 235 10.39 7.68 -6.44
CA PRO A 235 10.83 6.92 -7.61
C PRO A 235 9.82 5.91 -8.17
N VAL A 236 10.10 5.43 -9.38
CA VAL A 236 9.38 4.33 -10.04
C VAL A 236 10.22 3.06 -9.96
N GLY A 237 9.70 2.07 -9.23
CA GLY A 237 10.38 0.83 -8.88
C GLY A 237 10.24 -0.28 -9.91
N TYR A 238 11.37 -0.88 -10.28
CA TYR A 238 11.40 -2.26 -10.80
C TYR A 238 11.41 -3.22 -9.61
N ASN A 239 10.38 -4.04 -9.45
CA ASN A 239 10.37 -5.19 -8.55
C ASN A 239 10.33 -6.48 -9.39
N CYS A 240 11.22 -7.44 -9.09
CA CYS A 240 11.04 -8.81 -9.51
C CYS A 240 11.43 -9.80 -8.40
N GLU A 241 10.49 -10.64 -7.98
CA GLU A 241 10.68 -11.63 -6.92
C GLU A 241 10.30 -13.04 -7.39
N GLY A 242 10.86 -14.07 -6.74
CA GLY A 242 10.52 -15.46 -7.02
C GLY A 242 10.97 -15.96 -8.39
N PHE A 243 11.95 -15.30 -9.02
CA PHE A 243 12.55 -15.72 -10.29
C PHE A 243 13.23 -17.11 -10.20
N GLU A 244 13.62 -17.58 -9.01
CA GLU A 244 14.18 -18.93 -8.80
C GLU A 244 13.10 -20.04 -8.68
N ASN A 245 11.82 -19.71 -8.71
CA ASN A 245 10.75 -20.72 -8.72
C ASN A 245 10.66 -21.37 -10.12
N SER A 246 10.57 -22.69 -10.18
CA SER A 246 10.51 -23.46 -11.44
C SER A 246 9.28 -23.16 -12.33
N THR A 247 8.29 -22.46 -11.79
CA THR A 247 7.11 -21.96 -12.51
C THR A 247 7.23 -20.51 -12.98
N SER A 248 8.34 -19.83 -12.69
CA SER A 248 8.58 -18.45 -13.10
C SER A 248 8.99 -18.38 -14.58
N ARG A 249 8.47 -17.37 -15.30
CA ARG A 249 8.94 -17.03 -16.66
C ARG A 249 10.45 -16.75 -16.69
N GLN A 250 11.01 -16.24 -15.59
CA GLN A 250 12.43 -15.91 -15.46
C GLN A 250 13.32 -17.06 -14.94
N TYR A 251 12.77 -18.26 -14.70
CA TYR A 251 13.51 -19.37 -14.07
C TYR A 251 14.80 -19.77 -14.79
N ASN A 252 14.79 -19.70 -16.13
CA ASN A 252 15.95 -20.05 -16.96
C ASN A 252 16.88 -18.87 -17.25
N LEU A 253 16.61 -17.66 -16.75
CA LEU A 253 17.48 -16.51 -16.95
C LEU A 253 18.73 -16.61 -16.07
N THR A 254 19.89 -16.43 -16.69
CA THR A 254 21.13 -16.15 -15.97
C THR A 254 21.01 -14.86 -15.15
N LYS A 255 21.93 -14.69 -14.18
CA LYS A 255 22.07 -13.45 -13.41
C LYS A 255 22.23 -12.24 -14.32
N ASP A 256 23.02 -12.36 -15.39
CA ASP A 256 23.36 -11.25 -16.27
C ASP A 256 22.17 -10.87 -17.16
N GLU A 257 21.48 -11.86 -17.77
CA GLU A 257 20.24 -11.61 -18.53
C GLU A 257 19.17 -10.94 -17.66
N ARG A 258 18.93 -11.45 -16.45
CA ARG A 258 17.95 -10.87 -15.53
C ARG A 258 18.34 -9.45 -15.07
N SER A 259 19.63 -9.19 -14.86
CA SER A 259 20.12 -7.84 -14.54
C SER A 259 19.93 -6.89 -15.73
N ASN A 260 20.17 -7.34 -16.95
CA ASN A 260 19.94 -6.56 -18.18
C ASN A 260 18.45 -6.24 -18.41
N VAL A 261 17.54 -7.16 -18.07
CA VAL A 261 16.09 -6.91 -18.04
C VAL A 261 15.75 -5.77 -17.07
N ALA A 262 16.29 -5.80 -15.86
CA ALA A 262 16.07 -4.73 -14.87
C ALA A 262 16.64 -3.39 -15.34
N ILE A 263 17.88 -3.36 -15.82
CA ILE A 263 18.53 -2.13 -16.34
C ILE A 263 17.71 -1.53 -17.50
N ALA A 264 17.24 -2.35 -18.45
CA ALA A 264 16.42 -1.88 -19.57
C ALA A 264 15.12 -1.20 -19.12
N PHE A 265 14.45 -1.71 -18.08
CA PHE A 265 13.28 -1.05 -17.49
C PHE A 265 13.66 0.28 -16.82
N LEU A 266 14.72 0.28 -15.99
CA LEU A 266 15.14 1.46 -15.22
C LEU A 266 15.58 2.62 -16.15
N ASP A 267 16.31 2.31 -17.22
CA ASP A 267 16.68 3.26 -18.28
C ASP A 267 15.46 3.83 -19.01
N ALA A 268 14.48 2.99 -19.34
CA ALA A 268 13.27 3.42 -20.04
C ALA A 268 12.39 4.33 -19.16
N ILE A 269 12.29 4.03 -17.85
CA ILE A 269 11.66 4.89 -16.84
C ILE A 269 12.38 6.24 -16.72
N TYR A 270 13.72 6.24 -16.70
CA TYR A 270 14.50 7.48 -16.68
C TYR A 270 14.31 8.32 -17.95
N LYS A 271 14.29 7.68 -19.13
CA LYS A 271 13.99 8.33 -20.43
C LYS A 271 12.56 8.89 -20.50
N ALA A 272 11.61 8.26 -19.81
CA ALA A 272 10.25 8.81 -19.62
C ALA A 272 10.21 9.98 -18.61
N GLY A 273 11.34 10.33 -18.00
CA GLY A 273 11.51 11.45 -17.08
C GLY A 273 11.04 11.17 -15.65
N TYR A 274 11.04 9.93 -15.19
CA TYR A 274 10.81 9.60 -13.78
C TYR A 274 12.11 9.08 -13.16
N THR A 275 12.37 9.36 -11.88
CA THR A 275 13.51 8.79 -11.17
C THR A 275 13.30 7.27 -11.00
N PRO A 276 14.18 6.40 -11.53
CA PRO A 276 14.07 4.96 -11.34
C PRO A 276 14.62 4.51 -9.97
N ILE A 277 14.10 3.39 -9.46
CA ILE A 277 14.66 2.69 -8.29
C ILE A 277 14.63 1.18 -8.52
N PHE A 278 15.68 0.47 -8.12
CA PHE A 278 15.75 -0.99 -8.21
C PHE A 278 15.39 -1.62 -6.86
N TYR A 279 14.38 -2.51 -6.84
CA TYR A 279 14.00 -3.26 -5.65
C TYR A 279 14.55 -4.69 -5.68
N ALA A 280 15.17 -5.13 -4.57
CA ALA A 280 15.57 -6.51 -4.34
C ALA A 280 15.81 -6.78 -2.84
N SER A 281 15.83 -8.06 -2.44
CA SER A 281 16.19 -8.41 -1.05
C SER A 281 17.70 -8.25 -0.79
N LYS A 282 18.06 -7.93 0.46
CA LYS A 282 19.47 -7.79 0.89
C LYS A 282 20.35 -8.98 0.51
N ASN A 283 19.81 -10.20 0.56
CA ASN A 283 20.57 -11.42 0.28
C ASN A 283 20.85 -11.62 -1.22
N GLU A 284 19.99 -11.08 -2.09
CA GLU A 284 20.19 -11.09 -3.54
C GLU A 284 21.23 -10.04 -3.99
N LEU A 285 21.22 -8.88 -3.33
CA LEU A 285 22.14 -7.76 -3.58
C LEU A 285 23.56 -8.03 -3.07
N SER A 286 23.68 -8.62 -1.88
CA SER A 286 24.96 -8.86 -1.19
C SER A 286 25.96 -9.59 -2.10
N ASN A 287 27.15 -9.02 -2.28
CA ASN A 287 28.24 -9.60 -3.07
C ASN A 287 27.86 -9.99 -4.52
N ASN A 288 26.89 -9.29 -5.14
CA ASN A 288 26.36 -9.61 -6.48
C ASN A 288 25.76 -11.04 -6.58
N ALA A 289 25.17 -11.56 -5.50
CA ALA A 289 24.75 -12.96 -5.39
C ALA A 289 23.68 -13.38 -6.41
N LYS A 290 22.68 -12.52 -6.68
CA LYS A 290 21.58 -12.81 -7.63
C LYS A 290 21.36 -11.70 -8.66
N TRP A 291 22.07 -10.58 -8.54
CA TRP A 291 22.02 -9.41 -9.42
C TRP A 291 23.41 -8.85 -9.65
N ASN A 292 23.65 -8.21 -10.81
CA ASN A 292 24.82 -7.35 -11.05
C ASN A 292 24.66 -6.03 -10.30
N THR A 293 24.64 -6.14 -8.98
CA THR A 293 24.39 -5.07 -8.01
C THR A 293 25.39 -3.94 -8.18
N SER A 294 26.68 -4.26 -8.35
CA SER A 294 27.74 -3.26 -8.56
C SER A 294 27.73 -2.62 -9.96
N GLU A 295 26.82 -3.05 -10.84
CA GLU A 295 26.51 -2.37 -12.10
C GLU A 295 25.25 -1.51 -11.94
N ILE A 296 24.16 -2.09 -11.44
CA ILE A 296 22.87 -1.42 -11.18
C ILE A 296 23.04 -0.23 -10.22
N GLU A 297 23.77 -0.42 -9.11
CA GLU A 297 23.92 0.60 -8.06
C GLU A 297 24.83 1.76 -8.47
N LYS A 298 25.52 1.70 -9.62
CA LYS A 298 26.26 2.86 -10.17
C LYS A 298 25.29 3.98 -10.47
N ASN A 299 24.27 3.67 -11.28
CA ASN A 299 23.36 4.65 -11.88
C ASN A 299 22.04 4.76 -11.11
N PHE A 300 21.59 3.70 -10.44
CA PHE A 300 20.22 3.63 -9.90
C PHE A 300 20.17 3.58 -8.37
N LYS A 301 19.11 4.15 -7.80
CA LYS A 301 18.79 3.98 -6.38
C LYS A 301 18.48 2.52 -6.08
N ILE A 302 18.79 2.10 -4.85
CA ILE A 302 18.44 0.77 -4.32
C ILE A 302 17.36 0.90 -3.26
N TRP A 303 16.24 0.20 -3.47
CA TRP A 303 15.20 -0.09 -2.49
C TRP A 303 15.43 -1.51 -1.98
N MET A 304 15.97 -1.65 -0.77
CA MET A 304 16.35 -2.94 -0.23
C MET A 304 15.28 -3.49 0.70
N ALA A 305 14.89 -4.75 0.53
CA ALA A 305 14.06 -5.47 1.52
C ALA A 305 14.96 -6.25 2.50
N TRP A 306 14.80 -5.99 3.82
CA TRP A 306 15.48 -6.75 4.87
C TRP A 306 14.79 -6.61 6.23
N TYR A 307 14.07 -7.65 6.67
CA TYR A 307 13.19 -7.56 7.86
C TYR A 307 13.83 -8.01 9.18
N ASN A 308 14.90 -8.82 9.13
CA ASN A 308 15.50 -9.44 10.31
C ASN A 308 16.66 -8.60 10.86
N GLN A 309 16.36 -7.37 11.27
CA GLN A 309 17.34 -6.39 11.77
C GLN A 309 16.84 -5.64 13.02
N ASP A 310 17.77 -5.00 13.72
CA ASP A 310 17.41 -4.02 14.74
C ASP A 310 16.79 -2.79 14.07
N THR A 311 15.56 -2.46 14.47
CA THR A 311 14.77 -1.33 13.98
C THR A 311 14.58 -0.26 15.07
N SER A 312 15.27 -0.37 16.21
CA SER A 312 15.23 0.61 17.31
C SER A 312 15.72 2.00 16.89
N ASN A 313 16.59 2.09 15.88
CA ASN A 313 17.01 3.34 15.26
C ASN A 313 17.00 3.24 13.72
N LEU A 314 15.82 3.44 13.12
CA LEU A 314 15.68 3.48 11.65
C LEU A 314 16.50 4.61 10.99
N ALA A 315 16.83 5.67 11.73
CA ALA A 315 17.51 6.85 11.20
C ALA A 315 19.00 6.61 10.91
N SER A 316 19.64 5.62 11.55
CA SER A 316 21.06 5.30 11.31
C SER A 316 21.34 4.43 10.09
N GLY A 317 20.31 3.96 9.39
CA GLY A 317 20.45 2.98 8.32
C GLY A 317 20.41 1.53 8.82
N PRO A 318 20.14 0.55 7.93
CA PRO A 318 20.38 -0.86 8.21
C PRO A 318 21.89 -1.12 8.36
N ALA A 319 22.28 -2.20 9.06
CA ALA A 319 23.67 -2.64 9.15
C ALA A 319 24.16 -3.32 7.85
N TYR A 320 24.15 -2.56 6.76
CA TYR A 320 24.47 -2.98 5.39
C TYR A 320 25.51 -2.06 4.78
N SER A 321 26.55 -2.64 4.16
CA SER A 321 27.68 -1.89 3.60
C SER A 321 27.52 -1.50 2.12
N GLY A 322 26.47 -1.97 1.44
CA GLY A 322 26.14 -1.59 0.06
C GLY A 322 25.19 -0.39 0.01
N LYS A 323 24.87 0.11 -1.20
CA LYS A 323 23.94 1.24 -1.32
C LYS A 323 22.51 0.84 -0.87
N CYS A 324 21.88 1.71 -0.09
CA CYS A 324 20.48 1.61 0.30
C CYS A 324 19.90 3.03 0.38
N ALA A 325 19.07 3.41 -0.60
CA ALA A 325 18.39 4.71 -0.62
C ALA A 325 17.03 4.63 0.08
N MET A 326 16.36 3.48 -0.03
CA MET A 326 15.12 3.15 0.65
C MET A 326 15.24 1.74 1.25
N TRP A 327 14.72 1.53 2.45
CA TRP A 327 14.74 0.25 3.16
C TRP A 327 13.32 -0.15 3.56
N GLN A 328 12.83 -1.24 2.96
CA GLN A 328 11.63 -1.93 3.41
C GLN A 328 12.03 -2.81 4.61
N TYR A 329 11.72 -2.33 5.81
CA TYR A 329 12.24 -2.88 7.06
C TYR A 329 11.29 -3.85 7.76
N THR A 330 10.01 -3.89 7.35
CA THR A 330 9.07 -4.90 7.81
C THR A 330 7.90 -5.10 6.85
N ASN A 331 7.44 -6.34 6.72
CA ASN A 331 6.17 -6.69 6.07
C ASN A 331 5.02 -6.96 7.08
N GLN A 332 5.28 -6.70 8.37
CA GLN A 332 4.32 -6.92 9.46
C GLN A 332 3.79 -5.60 10.05
N GLY A 333 3.86 -4.51 9.28
CA GLY A 333 3.36 -3.19 9.65
C GLY A 333 1.88 -3.19 10.04
N THR A 334 1.48 -2.22 10.86
CA THR A 334 0.08 -2.03 11.26
C THR A 334 -0.16 -0.54 11.38
N ILE A 335 -0.82 0.00 10.35
CA ILE A 335 -1.01 1.44 10.14
C ILE A 335 -2.51 1.74 10.22
N PRO A 336 -2.94 2.75 11.01
CA PRO A 336 -4.33 3.20 11.02
C PRO A 336 -4.88 3.45 9.61
N GLY A 337 -6.08 2.96 9.34
CA GLY A 337 -6.69 2.99 8.01
C GLY A 337 -6.38 1.80 7.10
N ILE A 338 -5.48 0.88 7.49
CA ILE A 338 -5.21 -0.37 6.76
C ILE A 338 -5.57 -1.56 7.65
N SER A 339 -6.57 -2.36 7.25
CA SER A 339 -7.07 -3.51 8.03
C SER A 339 -6.22 -4.78 7.89
N LYS A 340 -5.17 -4.72 7.08
CA LYS A 340 -4.22 -5.80 6.80
C LYS A 340 -2.81 -5.43 7.26
N LYS A 341 -1.93 -6.43 7.30
CA LYS A 341 -0.49 -6.16 7.37
C LYS A 341 -0.05 -5.43 6.09
N VAL A 342 0.91 -4.52 6.26
CA VAL A 342 1.43 -3.66 5.21
C VAL A 342 2.94 -3.60 5.34
N ASP A 343 3.59 -3.47 4.21
CA ASP A 343 5.02 -3.24 4.08
C ASP A 343 5.35 -1.80 4.46
N VAL A 344 6.44 -1.60 5.20
CA VAL A 344 6.80 -0.28 5.77
C VAL A 344 8.25 0.06 5.44
N ASP A 345 8.43 1.28 4.98
CA ASP A 345 9.65 1.79 4.40
C ASP A 345 10.21 2.97 5.17
N VAL A 346 11.54 3.10 5.14
CA VAL A 346 12.24 4.34 5.42
C VAL A 346 13.07 4.72 4.20
N ALA A 347 12.93 5.96 3.72
CA ALA A 347 13.77 6.53 2.69
C ALA A 347 14.76 7.51 3.33
N TYR A 348 16.05 7.37 2.99
CA TYR A 348 17.13 8.25 3.45
C TYR A 348 17.23 9.53 2.59
N PHE A 349 16.10 9.93 2.03
CA PHE A 349 15.90 11.12 1.22
C PHE A 349 14.44 11.57 1.29
N GLY A 350 14.21 12.84 0.97
CA GLY A 350 12.90 13.45 0.83
C GLY A 350 12.91 14.51 -0.27
N TYR A 351 11.79 15.22 -0.43
CA TYR A 351 11.62 16.22 -1.49
C TYR A 351 11.10 17.55 -0.93
N ASN A 352 11.61 18.67 -1.45
CA ASN A 352 11.22 20.02 -1.01
C ASN A 352 9.81 20.44 -1.47
N GLY A 353 9.16 19.63 -2.31
CA GLY A 353 7.81 19.84 -2.81
C GLY A 353 7.16 18.52 -3.25
N THR A 354 6.11 18.64 -4.06
CA THR A 354 5.40 17.53 -4.71
C THR A 354 5.45 17.77 -6.21
N GLU A 355 5.82 16.77 -7.00
CA GLU A 355 5.92 16.89 -8.47
C GLU A 355 4.59 17.31 -9.10
N THR A 356 4.66 17.85 -10.31
CA THR A 356 3.47 18.01 -11.15
C THR A 356 3.29 16.77 -12.02
N ALA A 357 2.03 16.34 -12.23
CA ALA A 357 1.72 15.31 -13.23
C ALA A 357 2.26 15.72 -14.62
N LYS A 358 2.82 14.76 -15.37
CA LYS A 358 3.36 15.00 -16.72
C LYS A 358 2.24 15.29 -17.72
N ASP A 359 1.12 14.59 -17.60
CA ASP A 359 -0.13 14.92 -18.27
C ASP A 359 -1.06 15.60 -17.26
N THR A 360 -1.36 16.87 -17.49
CA THR A 360 -2.24 17.70 -16.64
C THR A 360 -3.69 17.71 -17.10
N SER A 361 -4.05 16.92 -18.12
CA SER A 361 -5.43 16.78 -18.55
C SER A 361 -6.28 16.06 -17.50
N ALA A 362 -7.60 16.24 -17.58
CA ALA A 362 -8.52 15.65 -16.62
C ALA A 362 -8.34 14.13 -16.49
N ARG A 363 -8.38 13.65 -15.24
CA ARG A 363 -8.35 12.24 -14.86
C ARG A 363 -9.69 11.86 -14.24
N GLU A 364 -10.15 10.65 -14.55
CA GLU A 364 -11.36 10.07 -13.96
C GLU A 364 -11.18 9.86 -12.46
N THR A 365 -12.21 10.13 -11.66
CA THR A 365 -12.23 9.79 -10.24
C THR A 365 -12.24 8.27 -10.08
N ALA A 366 -11.24 7.72 -9.39
CA ALA A 366 -11.16 6.30 -9.10
C ALA A 366 -11.86 5.96 -7.78
N THR A 367 -12.61 4.87 -7.78
CA THR A 367 -13.16 4.24 -6.58
C THR A 367 -12.33 3.02 -6.20
N ALA A 368 -12.30 2.65 -4.92
CA ALA A 368 -11.66 1.42 -4.48
C ALA A 368 -12.31 0.19 -5.15
N ASP A 369 -11.49 -0.73 -5.64
CA ASP A 369 -11.94 -2.08 -5.98
C ASP A 369 -12.13 -2.86 -4.68
N VAL A 370 -13.38 -2.90 -4.21
CA VAL A 370 -13.83 -3.64 -3.02
C VAL A 370 -13.91 -5.15 -3.25
N GLU A 371 -13.82 -5.62 -4.49
CA GLU A 371 -13.82 -7.03 -4.88
C GLU A 371 -12.40 -7.58 -5.09
N ALA A 372 -11.35 -6.73 -5.05
CA ALA A 372 -9.99 -7.08 -5.47
C ALA A 372 -9.36 -8.31 -4.76
N LEU A 373 -9.86 -8.65 -3.58
CA LEU A 373 -9.43 -9.80 -2.76
C LEU A 373 -10.39 -11.00 -2.81
N MET A 374 -11.43 -10.94 -3.64
CA MET A 374 -12.50 -11.92 -3.69
C MET A 374 -12.96 -12.17 -5.14
N LYS A 375 -12.60 -13.33 -5.68
CA LYS A 375 -13.11 -13.73 -7.00
C LYS A 375 -14.62 -13.97 -6.94
N PHE A 376 -15.36 -13.22 -7.74
CA PHE A 376 -16.75 -13.50 -8.07
C PHE A 376 -16.84 -14.24 -9.42
N THR A 377 -17.79 -15.16 -9.50
CA THR A 377 -18.30 -15.75 -10.74
C THR A 377 -19.62 -15.05 -11.05
N ASP A 378 -19.75 -14.47 -12.24
CA ASP A 378 -20.95 -13.77 -12.65
C ASP A 378 -22.16 -14.71 -12.72
N THR A 379 -23.31 -14.19 -12.34
CA THR A 379 -24.63 -14.84 -12.44
C THR A 379 -25.68 -13.76 -12.71
N ASN A 380 -26.92 -14.14 -13.03
CA ASN A 380 -28.03 -13.21 -13.18
C ASN A 380 -29.33 -13.89 -12.78
N GLU A 381 -29.76 -13.67 -11.54
CA GLU A 381 -30.93 -14.33 -10.96
C GLU A 381 -31.58 -13.45 -9.88
N THR A 382 -32.90 -13.53 -9.76
CA THR A 382 -33.64 -12.84 -8.69
C THR A 382 -33.54 -13.65 -7.40
N VAL A 383 -33.16 -12.99 -6.31
CA VAL A 383 -33.08 -13.58 -4.97
C VAL A 383 -33.90 -12.77 -3.96
N THR A 384 -34.37 -13.44 -2.91
CA THR A 384 -34.88 -12.80 -1.69
C THR A 384 -34.07 -13.27 -0.47
N ALA A 385 -34.20 -12.59 0.66
CA ALA A 385 -33.66 -13.10 1.91
C ALA A 385 -34.52 -14.29 2.41
N LYS A 386 -33.88 -15.31 2.98
CA LYS A 386 -34.59 -16.41 3.64
C LYS A 386 -35.42 -15.93 4.83
N SER A 387 -34.94 -14.92 5.56
CA SER A 387 -35.66 -14.24 6.64
C SER A 387 -35.32 -12.74 6.61
N LYS A 388 -34.06 -12.41 6.90
CA LYS A 388 -33.45 -11.08 6.69
C LYS A 388 -31.97 -11.26 6.32
N THR A 389 -31.38 -10.35 5.56
CA THR A 389 -29.92 -10.29 5.33
C THR A 389 -29.43 -8.86 5.19
N ASN A 390 -28.20 -8.60 5.64
CA ASN A 390 -27.59 -7.27 5.54
C ASN A 390 -26.84 -7.11 4.22
N LEU A 391 -27.20 -6.07 3.47
CA LEU A 391 -26.52 -5.61 2.27
C LEU A 391 -25.44 -4.60 2.67
N ARG A 392 -24.19 -4.89 2.30
CA ARG A 392 -22.99 -4.13 2.72
C ARG A 392 -22.32 -3.43 1.56
N ASP A 393 -21.51 -2.42 1.86
CA ASP A 393 -20.70 -1.70 0.87
C ASP A 393 -19.49 -2.51 0.34
N LYS A 394 -19.03 -3.53 1.06
CA LYS A 394 -18.01 -4.48 0.59
C LYS A 394 -18.22 -5.90 1.15
N PRO A 395 -17.66 -6.94 0.51
CA PRO A 395 -17.83 -8.34 0.95
C PRO A 395 -16.93 -8.69 2.16
N SER A 396 -17.14 -7.99 3.27
CA SER A 396 -16.42 -8.16 4.54
C SER A 396 -17.40 -8.06 5.73
N GLN A 397 -17.06 -8.71 6.85
CA GLN A 397 -17.73 -8.50 8.15
C GLN A 397 -16.84 -7.70 9.13
N GLY A 398 -15.68 -7.21 8.69
CA GLY A 398 -14.78 -6.38 9.50
C GLY A 398 -15.36 -5.01 9.85
N ALA A 399 -14.71 -4.32 10.79
CA ALA A 399 -15.07 -2.97 11.22
C ALA A 399 -15.02 -1.92 10.10
N ASP A 400 -14.38 -2.26 8.99
CA ASP A 400 -14.21 -1.46 7.78
C ASP A 400 -15.34 -1.67 6.74
N SER A 401 -16.39 -2.44 7.08
CA SER A 401 -17.53 -2.78 6.24
C SER A 401 -18.86 -2.38 6.88
N ASN A 402 -19.64 -1.55 6.19
CA ASN A 402 -20.87 -0.98 6.72
C ASN A 402 -22.09 -1.68 6.14
N VAL A 403 -23.08 -1.95 6.98
CA VAL A 403 -24.44 -2.28 6.52
C VAL A 403 -25.07 -1.00 5.94
N LYS A 404 -25.55 -1.07 4.70
CA LYS A 404 -26.25 0.04 4.03
C LYS A 404 -27.76 -0.18 3.99
N VAL A 405 -28.18 -1.42 3.78
CA VAL A 405 -29.60 -1.83 3.70
C VAL A 405 -29.76 -3.20 4.37
N THR A 406 -30.93 -3.50 4.91
CA THR A 406 -31.31 -4.87 5.32
C THR A 406 -32.44 -5.35 4.40
N LEU A 407 -32.15 -6.36 3.59
CA LEU A 407 -33.12 -7.01 2.71
C LEU A 407 -33.96 -8.01 3.52
N GLN A 408 -35.27 -7.83 3.54
CA GLN A 408 -36.22 -8.74 4.19
C GLN A 408 -36.68 -9.86 3.25
N ASN A 409 -37.23 -10.94 3.79
CA ASN A 409 -37.94 -11.95 3.02
C ASN A 409 -39.12 -11.31 2.26
N GLY A 410 -39.35 -11.73 1.03
CA GLY A 410 -40.31 -11.14 0.09
C GLY A 410 -39.79 -9.91 -0.66
N GLN A 411 -38.78 -9.18 -0.14
CA GLN A 411 -38.07 -8.17 -0.92
C GLN A 411 -37.06 -8.86 -1.85
N THR A 412 -36.93 -8.38 -3.09
CA THR A 412 -36.08 -8.99 -4.11
C THR A 412 -34.87 -8.12 -4.46
N ALA A 413 -33.77 -8.77 -4.81
CA ALA A 413 -32.57 -8.17 -5.38
C ALA A 413 -32.07 -9.04 -6.54
N THR A 414 -31.34 -8.47 -7.49
CA THR A 414 -30.71 -9.24 -8.57
C THR A 414 -29.32 -9.68 -8.11
N ARG A 415 -29.09 -10.98 -7.93
CA ARG A 415 -27.74 -11.50 -7.69
C ARG A 415 -26.97 -11.48 -9.02
N THR A 416 -25.88 -10.72 -9.04
CA THR A 416 -25.02 -10.51 -10.22
C THR A 416 -23.67 -11.22 -10.10
N GLY A 417 -23.35 -11.80 -8.95
CA GLY A 417 -22.15 -12.60 -8.75
C GLY A 417 -22.20 -13.46 -7.49
N THR A 418 -21.50 -14.60 -7.52
CA THR A 418 -21.26 -15.46 -6.35
C THR A 418 -19.78 -15.70 -6.14
N SER A 419 -19.33 -15.80 -4.89
CA SER A 419 -17.96 -16.16 -4.54
C SER A 419 -17.91 -17.41 -3.68
N ASN A 420 -16.90 -18.25 -3.91
CA ASN A 420 -16.58 -19.41 -3.07
C ASN A 420 -16.30 -19.01 -1.60
N SER A 421 -15.99 -17.73 -1.33
CA SER A 421 -15.88 -17.15 0.01
C SER A 421 -17.22 -16.99 0.75
N GLY A 422 -18.35 -17.44 0.16
CA GLY A 422 -19.68 -17.39 0.79
C GLY A 422 -20.41 -16.06 0.63
N TRP A 423 -19.94 -15.17 -0.26
CA TRP A 423 -20.55 -13.88 -0.55
C TRP A 423 -21.28 -13.87 -1.90
N SER A 424 -22.35 -13.10 -1.97
CA SER A 424 -23.10 -12.77 -3.18
C SER A 424 -22.98 -11.28 -3.44
N ARG A 425 -22.66 -10.91 -4.68
CA ARG A 425 -22.79 -9.55 -5.20
C ARG A 425 -24.23 -9.40 -5.71
N VAL A 426 -24.93 -8.39 -5.22
CA VAL A 426 -26.34 -8.15 -5.52
C VAL A 426 -26.57 -6.70 -5.93
N VAL A 427 -27.52 -6.47 -6.83
CA VAL A 427 -28.04 -5.14 -7.14
C VAL A 427 -29.42 -5.00 -6.51
N TYR A 428 -29.57 -3.96 -5.69
CA TYR A 428 -30.82 -3.60 -5.02
C TYR A 428 -31.05 -2.09 -5.19
N ASP A 429 -32.24 -1.69 -5.64
CA ASP A 429 -32.59 -0.31 -6.02
C ASP A 429 -31.55 0.38 -6.93
N GLY A 430 -30.96 -0.39 -7.85
CA GLY A 430 -29.94 0.09 -8.80
C GLY A 430 -28.52 0.23 -8.22
N VAL A 431 -28.30 -0.08 -6.94
CA VAL A 431 -27.01 0.01 -6.26
C VAL A 431 -26.43 -1.39 -6.00
N THR A 432 -25.13 -1.56 -6.26
CA THR A 432 -24.40 -2.80 -5.95
C THR A 432 -24.09 -2.89 -4.46
N TYR A 433 -24.38 -4.04 -3.86
CA TYR A 433 -24.08 -4.41 -2.48
C TYR A 433 -23.58 -5.86 -2.38
N TYR A 434 -23.11 -6.22 -1.19
CA TYR A 434 -22.64 -7.56 -0.88
C TYR A 434 -23.43 -8.17 0.30
N ALA A 435 -23.85 -9.41 0.14
CA ALA A 435 -24.62 -10.16 1.13
C ALA A 435 -24.00 -11.55 1.35
N VAL A 436 -24.21 -12.13 2.53
CA VAL A 436 -23.81 -13.52 2.80
C VAL A 436 -24.74 -14.47 2.03
N SER A 437 -24.17 -15.26 1.12
CA SER A 437 -24.91 -16.11 0.16
C SER A 437 -25.88 -17.09 0.83
N SER A 438 -25.54 -17.61 2.01
CA SER A 438 -26.36 -18.59 2.73
C SER A 438 -27.70 -18.03 3.24
N TYR A 439 -27.83 -16.71 3.35
CA TYR A 439 -29.08 -16.02 3.73
C TYR A 439 -29.96 -15.65 2.54
N LEU A 440 -29.51 -15.88 1.31
CA LEU A 440 -30.28 -15.64 0.09
C LEU A 440 -30.92 -16.94 -0.43
N THR A 441 -32.06 -16.81 -1.12
CA THR A 441 -32.74 -17.91 -1.83
C THR A 441 -33.32 -17.41 -3.14
N THR A 442 -33.33 -18.28 -4.16
CA THR A 442 -34.04 -18.08 -5.43
C THR A 442 -35.50 -18.56 -5.38
N ASP A 443 -35.88 -19.33 -4.36
CA ASP A 443 -37.28 -19.62 -4.07
C ASP A 443 -37.92 -18.37 -3.43
N LEU A 444 -38.55 -17.56 -4.29
CA LEU A 444 -39.25 -16.34 -3.90
C LEU A 444 -40.60 -16.62 -3.20
N SER A 445 -41.04 -17.87 -3.18
CA SER A 445 -42.28 -18.32 -2.52
C SER A 445 -42.05 -18.92 -1.13
N ALA A 446 -40.78 -19.18 -0.78
CA ALA A 446 -40.41 -19.69 0.55
C ALA A 446 -40.85 -18.69 1.64
N PRO A 447 -41.79 -19.08 2.53
CA PRO A 447 -42.14 -18.24 3.66
C PRO A 447 -40.91 -18.07 4.56
N ALA A 448 -40.75 -16.88 5.15
CA ALA A 448 -39.74 -16.68 6.19
C ALA A 448 -39.89 -17.77 7.25
N PRO A 449 -38.81 -18.48 7.64
CA PRO A 449 -38.89 -19.50 8.68
C PRO A 449 -39.37 -18.82 9.95
N THR A 450 -40.53 -19.28 10.44
CA THR A 450 -41.09 -18.85 11.72
C THR A 450 -40.05 -19.10 12.80
N PRO A 451 -39.87 -18.22 13.80
CA PRO A 451 -39.11 -18.55 15.00
C PRO A 451 -39.83 -19.69 15.73
N GLU A 452 -39.49 -20.92 15.38
CA GLU A 452 -40.05 -22.10 16.03
C GLU A 452 -39.61 -22.11 17.49
N ALA A 453 -40.56 -22.25 18.40
CA ALA A 453 -40.25 -22.35 19.82
C ALA A 453 -39.31 -23.54 20.04
N ALA A 454 -38.35 -23.39 20.96
CA ALA A 454 -37.33 -24.39 21.22
C ALA A 454 -37.93 -25.80 21.33
N PRO A 455 -37.51 -26.77 20.50
CA PRO A 455 -37.99 -28.14 20.61
C PRO A 455 -37.68 -28.70 22.01
N ALA A 456 -38.64 -29.44 22.56
CA ALA A 456 -38.46 -30.11 23.84
C ALA A 456 -37.28 -31.11 23.80
N GLU A 457 -36.64 -31.33 24.95
CA GLU A 457 -35.44 -32.16 25.08
C GLU A 457 -35.62 -33.56 24.46
N PRO A 458 -34.66 -34.03 23.63
CA PRO A 458 -34.63 -35.43 23.20
C PRO A 458 -34.04 -36.31 24.30
N THR A 459 -34.76 -37.38 24.65
CA THR A 459 -34.27 -38.50 25.48
C THR A 459 -32.98 -39.11 24.94
N PRO A 460 -32.05 -39.57 25.80
CA PRO A 460 -30.75 -40.07 25.37
C PRO A 460 -30.79 -41.53 24.88
N GLU A 461 -30.17 -41.79 23.73
CA GLU A 461 -29.72 -43.11 23.28
C GLU A 461 -28.18 -43.11 23.10
N PRO A 462 -27.51 -44.29 23.03
CA PRO A 462 -26.18 -44.44 23.62
C PRO A 462 -25.03 -43.78 22.85
N ALA A 463 -24.03 -43.34 23.62
CA ALA A 463 -22.80 -42.75 23.10
C ALA A 463 -22.00 -43.72 22.21
N VAL A 464 -21.69 -43.29 20.98
CA VAL A 464 -20.66 -43.88 20.14
C VAL A 464 -19.35 -43.14 20.36
N ALA A 465 -18.25 -43.90 20.49
CA ALA A 465 -16.92 -43.40 20.83
C ALA A 465 -16.36 -42.37 19.80
N PRO A 466 -15.48 -41.45 20.23
CA PRO A 466 -15.08 -40.30 19.42
C PRO A 466 -14.20 -40.70 18.23
N ALA A 467 -14.66 -40.38 17.01
CA ALA A 467 -13.81 -40.41 15.83
C ALA A 467 -12.80 -39.26 15.90
N THR A 468 -11.50 -39.59 15.98
CA THR A 468 -10.39 -38.63 15.93
C THR A 468 -10.47 -37.81 14.64
N SER A 469 -10.79 -36.53 14.75
CA SER A 469 -11.09 -35.68 13.60
C SER A 469 -9.82 -35.27 12.85
N GLY A 470 -9.63 -35.78 11.63
CA GLY A 470 -8.46 -35.52 10.77
C GLY A 470 -8.38 -34.10 10.17
N PHE A 471 -8.77 -33.06 10.90
CA PHE A 471 -8.73 -31.68 10.44
C PHE A 471 -7.36 -31.04 10.74
N LYS A 472 -6.80 -30.32 9.75
CA LYS A 472 -5.55 -29.55 9.91
C LYS A 472 -5.77 -28.15 10.53
N THR A 473 -7.00 -27.80 10.92
CA THR A 473 -7.32 -26.54 11.59
C THR A 473 -6.92 -26.58 13.06
N LYS A 474 -5.90 -25.81 13.44
CA LYS A 474 -5.49 -25.67 14.84
C LYS A 474 -6.50 -24.82 15.60
N PHE A 475 -6.96 -25.29 16.75
CA PHE A 475 -7.69 -24.48 17.72
C PHE A 475 -6.77 -24.20 18.91
N THR A 476 -6.81 -22.98 19.43
CA THR A 476 -6.27 -22.66 20.75
C THR A 476 -7.31 -23.11 21.77
N ASP A 477 -6.94 -24.03 22.67
CA ASP A 477 -7.87 -24.56 23.67
C ASP A 477 -8.30 -23.47 24.66
N CYS A 478 -9.55 -23.57 25.11
CA CYS A 478 -10.16 -22.67 26.10
C CYS A 478 -11.30 -23.42 26.82
N SER A 479 -11.93 -22.79 27.80
CA SER A 479 -13.14 -23.29 28.45
C SER A 479 -13.99 -22.10 28.88
N GLU A 480 -14.95 -21.73 28.03
CA GLU A 480 -15.80 -20.55 28.24
C GLU A 480 -17.26 -20.93 28.01
N LEU A 481 -18.15 -20.53 28.92
CA LEU A 481 -19.59 -20.63 28.68
C LEU A 481 -19.98 -19.57 27.65
N ILE A 482 -20.58 -19.97 26.54
CA ILE A 482 -20.98 -19.06 25.47
C ILE A 482 -22.49 -19.14 25.21
N THR A 483 -23.05 -18.06 24.66
CA THR A 483 -24.39 -18.04 24.09
C THR A 483 -24.38 -17.31 22.75
N ALA A 484 -25.40 -17.53 21.91
CA ALA A 484 -25.51 -16.80 20.66
C ALA A 484 -25.84 -15.31 20.90
N LYS A 485 -25.40 -14.42 20.00
CA LYS A 485 -25.78 -12.99 20.00
C LYS A 485 -27.22 -12.80 19.51
N GLU A 486 -27.63 -13.57 18.50
CA GLU A 486 -29.04 -13.72 18.08
C GLU A 486 -29.32 -15.22 17.91
N MET A 487 -28.64 -15.86 16.96
CA MET A 487 -28.59 -17.31 16.78
C MET A 487 -27.26 -17.74 16.13
N VAL A 488 -26.86 -19.01 16.29
CA VAL A 488 -25.72 -19.61 15.57
C VAL A 488 -25.94 -21.10 15.35
N ASN A 489 -25.54 -21.61 14.19
CA ASN A 489 -25.57 -23.04 13.88
C ASN A 489 -24.28 -23.71 14.37
N LEU A 490 -24.42 -24.78 15.15
CA LEU A 490 -23.35 -25.72 15.46
C LEU A 490 -23.32 -26.83 14.38
N ARG A 491 -22.13 -27.16 13.89
CA ARG A 491 -21.91 -28.03 12.74
C ARG A 491 -20.94 -29.18 13.03
N THR A 492 -21.02 -30.26 12.24
CA THR A 492 -20.08 -31.40 12.31
C THR A 492 -18.65 -31.03 11.90
N LYS A 493 -18.48 -30.01 11.05
CA LYS A 493 -17.17 -29.49 10.60
C LYS A 493 -17.11 -27.97 10.76
N PRO A 494 -15.91 -27.37 10.94
CA PRO A 494 -15.72 -25.91 10.91
C PRO A 494 -15.74 -25.38 9.47
N SER A 495 -16.85 -25.59 8.76
CA SER A 495 -17.06 -25.15 7.38
C SER A 495 -18.55 -24.90 7.11
N VAL A 496 -18.85 -23.96 6.20
CA VAL A 496 -20.21 -23.74 5.67
C VAL A 496 -20.36 -24.18 4.20
N THR A 497 -19.28 -24.70 3.60
CA THR A 497 -19.18 -25.05 2.16
C THR A 497 -18.75 -26.48 1.90
N ASP A 498 -18.18 -27.18 2.88
CA ASP A 498 -17.87 -28.61 2.80
C ASP A 498 -19.18 -29.41 2.80
N ALA A 499 -19.34 -30.32 1.82
CA ALA A 499 -20.55 -31.09 1.62
C ALA A 499 -20.91 -32.01 2.80
N ASP A 500 -19.91 -32.45 3.57
CA ASP A 500 -20.14 -33.27 4.78
C ASP A 500 -20.40 -32.40 6.04
N SER A 501 -20.38 -31.07 5.93
CA SER A 501 -20.62 -30.15 7.04
C SER A 501 -22.10 -29.89 7.27
N SER A 502 -22.76 -30.83 7.96
CA SER A 502 -24.15 -30.69 8.39
C SER A 502 -24.29 -29.78 9.62
N VAL A 503 -25.44 -29.11 9.71
CA VAL A 503 -25.88 -28.43 10.93
C VAL A 503 -26.48 -29.49 11.84
N VAL A 504 -26.06 -29.51 13.11
CA VAL A 504 -26.55 -30.47 14.11
C VAL A 504 -27.56 -29.81 15.04
N VAL A 505 -27.31 -28.56 15.44
CA VAL A 505 -28.21 -27.78 16.30
C VAL A 505 -28.02 -26.29 16.03
N THR A 506 -29.06 -25.49 16.30
CA THR A 506 -28.99 -24.03 16.30
C THR A 506 -29.12 -23.53 17.74
N LEU A 507 -28.11 -22.83 18.25
CA LEU A 507 -28.20 -22.11 19.52
C LEU A 507 -28.87 -20.76 19.29
N TYR A 508 -29.82 -20.40 20.13
CA TYR A 508 -30.40 -19.06 20.21
C TYR A 508 -29.79 -18.27 21.38
N ASN A 509 -29.94 -16.94 21.38
CA ASN A 509 -29.52 -16.10 22.51
C ASN A 509 -30.27 -16.52 23.78
N GLY A 510 -29.50 -16.79 24.85
CA GLY A 510 -29.98 -17.40 26.10
C GLY A 510 -29.70 -18.90 26.21
N MET A 511 -29.55 -19.63 25.10
CA MET A 511 -29.05 -21.01 25.12
C MET A 511 -27.53 -21.01 25.30
N THR A 512 -27.02 -21.89 26.17
CA THR A 512 -25.60 -21.96 26.50
C THR A 512 -24.92 -23.21 25.96
N ALA A 513 -23.64 -23.08 25.59
CA ALA A 513 -22.76 -24.20 25.26
C ALA A 513 -21.33 -23.90 25.76
N THR A 514 -20.46 -24.91 25.81
CA THR A 514 -19.07 -24.71 26.26
C THR A 514 -18.17 -24.53 25.05
N ARG A 515 -17.55 -23.36 24.88
CA ARG A 515 -16.48 -23.17 23.90
C ARG A 515 -15.22 -23.84 24.43
N THR A 516 -14.73 -24.84 23.71
CA THR A 516 -13.54 -25.63 24.07
C THR A 516 -12.31 -25.28 23.24
N GLY A 517 -12.45 -24.50 22.17
CA GLY A 517 -11.32 -24.00 21.39
C GLY A 517 -11.68 -22.85 20.45
N ILE A 518 -10.71 -21.99 20.14
CA ILE A 518 -10.86 -20.86 19.22
C ILE A 518 -9.83 -20.96 18.10
N ASN A 519 -10.27 -20.85 16.87
CA ASN A 519 -9.42 -20.58 15.72
C ASN A 519 -9.67 -19.13 15.26
N ASN A 520 -8.72 -18.25 15.56
CA ASN A 520 -8.79 -16.81 15.23
C ASN A 520 -8.42 -16.53 13.75
N GLU A 521 -7.75 -17.45 13.07
CA GLU A 521 -7.29 -17.33 11.68
C GLU A 521 -8.46 -17.45 10.68
N TYR A 522 -9.39 -18.36 10.95
CA TYR A 522 -10.56 -18.67 10.13
C TYR A 522 -11.90 -18.32 10.81
N GLY A 523 -11.87 -17.80 12.05
CA GLY A 523 -13.05 -17.29 12.75
C GLY A 523 -14.02 -18.37 13.27
N TRP A 524 -13.51 -19.56 13.60
CA TRP A 524 -14.30 -20.69 14.11
C TRP A 524 -14.06 -20.96 15.59
N SER A 525 -15.10 -21.40 16.28
CA SER A 525 -15.05 -21.91 17.65
C SER A 525 -15.38 -23.40 17.63
N ARG A 526 -14.59 -24.20 18.33
CA ARG A 526 -14.91 -25.59 18.70
C ARG A 526 -15.77 -25.53 19.96
N ILE A 527 -16.92 -26.17 19.91
CA ILE A 527 -17.96 -26.15 20.94
C ILE A 527 -18.17 -27.58 21.42
N ASP A 528 -18.19 -27.80 22.73
CA ASP A 528 -18.86 -28.95 23.32
C ASP A 528 -20.32 -28.59 23.58
N TYR A 529 -21.22 -29.41 23.05
CA TYR A 529 -22.66 -29.30 23.28
C TYR A 529 -23.19 -30.70 23.57
N ASN A 530 -23.68 -30.93 24.79
CA ASN A 530 -24.15 -32.22 25.28
C ASN A 530 -23.14 -33.37 25.07
N GLY A 531 -21.83 -33.11 25.23
CA GLY A 531 -20.77 -34.09 25.02
C GLY A 531 -20.43 -34.38 23.56
N GLN A 532 -21.04 -33.66 22.61
CA GLN A 532 -20.68 -33.71 21.20
C GLN A 532 -19.80 -32.52 20.82
N THR A 533 -18.65 -32.82 20.20
CA THR A 533 -17.79 -31.78 19.60
C THR A 533 -18.39 -31.29 18.30
N LEU A 534 -18.74 -30.02 18.26
CA LEU A 534 -19.30 -29.30 17.11
C LEU A 534 -18.51 -28.00 16.85
N TYR A 535 -18.86 -27.30 15.78
CA TYR A 535 -18.16 -26.08 15.36
C TYR A 535 -19.15 -24.97 14.98
N CYS A 536 -18.85 -23.74 15.39
CA CYS A 536 -19.64 -22.56 15.01
C CYS A 536 -18.74 -21.38 14.65
N VAL A 537 -19.29 -20.38 13.96
CA VAL A 537 -18.55 -19.17 13.61
C VAL A 537 -18.49 -18.25 14.84
N SER A 538 -17.27 -17.92 15.29
CA SER A 538 -16.98 -17.25 16.57
C SER A 538 -17.63 -15.88 16.72
N SER A 539 -17.90 -15.18 15.61
CA SER A 539 -18.47 -13.83 15.62
C SER A 539 -19.95 -13.78 16.05
N TYR A 540 -20.69 -14.89 15.93
CA TYR A 540 -22.12 -14.98 16.31
C TYR A 540 -22.36 -15.38 17.77
N ILE A 541 -21.31 -15.69 18.53
CA ILE A 541 -21.39 -16.01 19.96
C ILE A 541 -20.77 -14.91 20.81
N LYS A 542 -21.19 -14.84 22.07
CA LYS A 542 -20.57 -14.05 23.14
C LYS A 542 -20.30 -14.99 24.32
N VAL A 543 -19.27 -14.67 25.10
CA VAL A 543 -19.08 -15.30 26.42
C VAL A 543 -20.21 -14.84 27.33
N VAL A 544 -20.69 -15.75 28.18
CA VAL A 544 -21.59 -15.44 29.29
C VAL A 544 -20.69 -15.10 30.47
N GLU A 545 -20.76 -13.87 30.94
CA GLU A 545 -20.09 -13.38 32.16
C GLU A 545 -20.72 -13.94 33.43
#